data_AF-A0A0S8BIB2-F1
#
_entry.id   AF-A0A0S8BIB2-F1
#
_cell.length_a   1.000
_cell.length_b   1.000
_cell.length_c   1.000
_cell.angle_alpha   90.00
_cell.angle_beta   90.00
_cell.angle_gamma   90.00
#
_symmetry.space_group_name_H-M   'P 1'
#
loop_
_entity.id
_entity.type
_entity.pdbx_description
1 polymer ?
#
loop_
_entity_poly.entity_id
_entity_poly.type
_entity_poly.pdbx_seq_one_letter_code
_entity_poly.pdbx_strand_id
1 'polypeptide(L)' 'MMVGVDCVFNLDGTISVRRIKEKGEWTPVEQGRQWVDGEGRHVLIMIGGLPAREIWLRSDTLTWELRPAQSQRKIWV' A
#
# COMPACT_ATOMS: atom_id res chain seq x y z
N MET A 1 6.60 2.11 8.38
CA MET A 1 7.22 0.86 8.90
C MET A 1 7.47 -0.06 7.72
N MET A 2 8.65 -0.66 7.57
CA MET A 2 8.90 -1.60 6.46
C MET A 2 8.05 -2.87 6.65
N VAL A 3 7.42 -3.35 5.58
CA VAL A 3 6.56 -4.54 5.61
C VAL A 3 6.86 -5.46 4.44
N GLY A 4 6.59 -6.77 4.61
CA GLY A 4 6.51 -7.66 3.47
C GLY A 4 5.19 -7.46 2.73
N VAL A 5 5.17 -7.59 1.41
CA VAL A 5 3.94 -7.47 0.61
C VAL A 5 3.90 -8.63 -0.38
N ASP A 6 2.78 -9.35 -0.38
CA ASP A 6 2.46 -10.35 -1.38
C ASP A 6 1.51 -9.69 -2.38
N CYS A 7 2.01 -9.43 -3.59
CA CYS A 7 1.27 -8.72 -4.62
C CYS A 7 1.67 -9.14 -6.03
N VAL A 8 0.81 -8.82 -6.99
CA VAL A 8 1.05 -8.96 -8.43
C VAL A 8 1.17 -7.58 -9.06
N PHE A 9 2.17 -7.39 -9.91
CA PHE A 9 2.26 -6.23 -10.80
C PHE A 9 1.59 -6.57 -12.12
N ASN A 10 0.54 -5.82 -12.45
CA ASN A 10 -0.21 -6.01 -13.67
C ASN A 10 0.42 -5.22 -14.83
N LEU A 11 0.12 -5.64 -16.07
CA LEU A 11 0.67 -5.02 -17.28
C LEU A 11 0.22 -3.57 -17.50
N ASP A 12 -0.95 -3.21 -16.95
CA ASP A 12 -1.46 -1.82 -16.94
C ASP A 12 -0.75 -0.94 -15.90
N GLY A 13 0.25 -1.50 -15.22
CA GLY A 13 1.00 -0.82 -14.18
C GLY A 13 0.24 -0.72 -12.86
N THR A 14 -0.90 -1.39 -12.68
CA THR A 14 -1.55 -1.50 -11.37
C THR A 14 -0.89 -2.58 -10.50
N ILE A 15 -1.12 -2.51 -9.19
CA ILE A 15 -0.74 -3.56 -8.25
C ILE A 15 -2.00 -4.16 -7.64
N SER A 16 -1.98 -5.48 -7.48
CA SER A 16 -2.97 -6.23 -6.73
C SER A 16 -2.33 -6.80 -5.46
N VAL A 17 -2.65 -6.23 -4.31
CA VAL A 17 -2.12 -6.64 -3.00
C VAL A 17 -3.03 -7.70 -2.38
N ARG A 18 -2.46 -8.83 -1.97
CA ARG A 18 -3.20 -9.94 -1.34
C ARG A 18 -3.09 -9.91 0.19
N ARG A 19 -1.89 -9.66 0.70
CA ARG A 19 -1.57 -9.69 2.14
C ARG A 19 -0.28 -8.95 2.43
N ILE A 20 -0.13 -8.52 3.68
CA ILE A 20 1.09 -7.89 4.18
C ILE A 20 1.71 -8.70 5.31
N LYS A 21 3.03 -8.60 5.47
CA LYS A 21 3.77 -9.21 6.57
C LYS A 21 4.14 -8.15 7.60
N GLU A 22 3.50 -8.22 8.76
CA GLU A 22 3.82 -7.39 9.92
C GLU A 22 4.28 -8.29 11.06
N LYS A 23 5.40 -7.95 11.72
CA LYS A 23 5.92 -8.68 12.90
C LYS A 23 6.03 -10.20 12.71
N GLY A 24 6.29 -10.66 11.48
CA GLY A 24 6.45 -12.08 11.16
C GLY A 24 5.17 -12.77 10.65
N GLU A 25 4.00 -12.15 10.82
CA GLU A 25 2.70 -12.71 10.48
C GLU A 25 2.16 -12.11 9.17
N TRP A 26 1.55 -12.96 8.34
CA TRP A 26 0.92 -12.54 7.09
C TRP A 26 -0.58 -12.32 7.29
N THR A 27 -1.02 -11.07 7.10
CA THR A 27 -2.41 -10.67 7.29
C THR A 27 -3.05 -10.34 5.92
N PRO A 28 -4.18 -10.96 5.55
CA PRO A 28 -4.90 -10.61 4.33
C PRO A 28 -5.42 -9.18 4.41
N VAL A 29 -5.52 -8.54 3.25
CA VAL A 29 -5.98 -7.16 3.13
C VAL A 29 -7.01 -7.04 2.03
N GLU A 30 -7.93 -6.10 2.19
CA GLU A 30 -8.72 -5.58 1.08
C GLU A 30 -8.02 -4.37 0.49
N GLN A 31 -8.08 -4.24 -0.84
CA GLN A 31 -7.45 -3.16 -1.57
C GLN A 31 -8.47 -2.09 -1.94
N GLY A 32 -8.12 -0.83 -1.66
CA GLY A 32 -8.85 0.35 -2.12
C GLY A 32 -8.17 1.03 -3.31
N ARG A 33 -8.15 2.37 -3.28
CA ARG A 33 -7.53 3.19 -4.32
C ARG A 33 -6.01 2.96 -4.38
N GLN A 34 -5.45 3.04 -5.58
CA GLN A 34 -4.02 3.14 -5.80
C GLN A 34 -3.68 4.34 -6.68
N TRP A 35 -2.48 4.90 -6.51
CA TRP A 35 -1.98 6.01 -7.30
C TRP A 35 -0.45 6.01 -7.33
N VAL A 36 0.12 6.85 -8.19
CA VAL A 36 1.58 7.02 -8.34
C VAL A 36 1.87 8.51 -8.26
N ASP A 37 2.92 8.87 -7.51
CA ASP A 37 3.46 10.24 -7.46
C ASP A 37 5.01 10.20 -7.39
N GLY A 38 5.66 11.34 -7.11
CA GLY A 38 7.12 11.43 -7.05
C GLY A 38 7.79 10.55 -5.99
N GLU A 39 7.07 10.19 -4.92
CA GLU A 39 7.57 9.33 -3.84
C GLU A 39 7.44 7.84 -4.17
N GLY A 40 6.73 7.51 -5.25
CA GLY A 40 6.54 6.16 -5.74
C GLY A 40 5.07 5.80 -5.88
N ARG A 41 4.73 4.57 -5.50
CA ARG A 41 3.39 4.03 -5.68
C ARG A 41 2.73 3.77 -4.35
N HIS A 42 1.44 4.07 -4.32
CA HIS A 42 0.63 4.07 -3.12
C HIS A 42 -0.56 3.16 -3.33
N VAL A 43 -0.86 2.33 -2.34
CA VAL A 43 -2.03 1.46 -2.31
C VAL A 43 -2.72 1.61 -0.98
N LEU A 44 -3.97 2.06 -0.99
CA LEU A 44 -4.82 2.04 0.19
C LEU A 44 -5.22 0.59 0.48
N ILE A 45 -5.08 0.18 1.72
CA ILE A 45 -5.48 -1.14 2.20
C ILE A 45 -6.38 -1.04 3.42
N MET A 46 -7.20 -2.06 3.60
CA MET A 46 -8.05 -2.24 4.76
C MET A 46 -7.77 -3.62 5.35
N ILE A 47 -7.63 -3.65 6.68
CA ILE A 47 -7.49 -4.89 7.46
C ILE A 47 -8.71 -4.93 8.37
N GLY A 48 -9.39 -6.07 8.44
CA GLY A 48 -10.63 -6.21 9.22
C GLY A 48 -10.49 -5.68 10.65
N GLY A 49 -11.38 -4.76 11.03
CA GLY A 49 -11.41 -4.15 12.36
C GLY A 49 -10.33 -3.07 12.61
N LEU A 50 -9.51 -2.71 11.62
CA LEU A 50 -8.50 -1.67 11.73
C LEU A 50 -8.82 -0.48 10.82
N PRO A 51 -8.38 0.75 11.18
CA PRO A 51 -8.43 1.89 10.27
C PRO A 51 -7.68 1.60 8.97
N ALA A 52 -8.10 2.26 7.89
CA ALA A 52 -7.42 2.16 6.61
C ALA A 52 -5.94 2.58 6.74
N ARG A 53 -5.09 1.90 5.99
CA ARG A 53 -3.65 2.14 5.95
C ARG A 53 -3.21 2.29 4.50
N GLU A 54 -2.00 2.79 4.32
CA GLU A 54 -1.41 2.99 3.00
C GLU A 54 -0.10 2.22 2.92
N ILE A 55 0.05 1.44 1.85
CA ILE A 55 1.29 0.78 1.50
C ILE A 55 1.98 1.60 0.41
N TRP A 56 3.24 1.95 0.65
CA TRP A 56 4.09 2.72 -0.24
C TRP A 56 5.16 1.81 -0.81
N LEU A 57 5.22 1.66 -2.14
CA LEU A 57 6.42 1.18 -2.81
C LEU A 57 7.26 2.40 -3.16
N ARG A 58 8.32 2.59 -2.36
CA ARG A 58 9.30 3.67 -2.54
C ARG A 58 9.98 3.59 -3.90
N SER A 59 10.03 4.70 -4.64
CA SER A 59 10.71 4.75 -5.95
C SER A 59 12.24 4.72 -5.85
N ASP A 60 12.80 5.20 -4.74
CA ASP A 60 14.23 5.32 -4.51
C ASP A 60 14.87 4.04 -3.98
N THR A 61 14.18 3.34 -3.08
CA THR A 61 14.71 2.14 -2.40
C THR A 61 14.08 0.84 -2.86
N LEU A 62 12.96 0.90 -3.61
CA LEU A 62 12.14 -0.26 -3.97
C LEU A 62 11.68 -1.08 -2.75
N THR A 63 11.54 -0.42 -1.59
CA THR A 63 11.04 -1.04 -0.36
C THR A 63 9.59 -0.71 -0.10
N TRP A 64 8.88 -1.67 0.48
CA TRP A 64 7.50 -1.51 0.91
C TRP A 64 7.42 -0.91 2.31
N GLU A 65 6.65 0.16 2.47
CA GLU A 65 6.36 0.77 3.76
C GLU A 65 4.86 0.83 4.04
N LEU A 66 4.47 0.46 5.25
CA LEU A 66 3.13 0.69 5.77
C LEU A 66 3.09 2.00 6.55
N ARG A 67 2.11 2.85 6.22
CA ARG A 67 1.85 4.13 6.87
C ARG A 67 0.35 4.22 7.24
N PRO A 68 -0.01 5.02 8.27
CA PRO A 68 -1.40 5.39 8.48
C PRO A 68 -1.96 6.06 7.23
N ALA A 69 -3.20 5.76 6.85
CA ALA A 69 -3.83 6.48 5.74
C ALA A 69 -3.95 7.96 6.12
N GLN A 70 -3.31 8.84 5.37
CA GLN A 70 -3.47 10.27 5.58
C GLN A 70 -4.84 10.69 5.07
N SER A 71 -5.74 11.04 5.99
CA SER A 71 -7.10 11.53 5.70
C SER A 71 -7.15 12.90 4.99
N GLN A 72 -6.03 13.43 4.48
CA GLN A 72 -5.91 14.84 4.07
C GLN A 72 -5.20 15.13 2.74
N ARG A 73 -4.91 14.15 1.88
CA ARG A 73 -4.52 14.50 0.51
C ARG A 73 -5.75 14.98 -0.26
N LYS A 74 -6.03 16.29 -0.17
CA LYS A 74 -6.86 17.04 -1.12
C LYS A 74 -6.26 16.80 -2.50
N ILE A 75 -6.95 15.98 -3.29
CA ILE A 75 -6.65 15.77 -4.69
C ILE A 75 -7.04 17.08 -5.38
N TRP A 76 -6.07 17.84 -5.87
CA TRP A 76 -6.34 18.91 -6.82
C TRP A 76 -6.75 18.23 -8.14
N VAL A 77 -7.98 18.51 -8.58
CA VAL A 77 -8.50 18.15 -9.91
C VAL A 77 -8.15 19.27 -10.88
#